data_AF-A0A355PJL1-F1
#
_entry.id   AF-A0A355PJL1-F1
#
_cell.length_a   1.000
_cell.length_b   1.000
_cell.length_c   1.000
_cell.angle_alpha   90.00
_cell.angle_beta   90.00
_cell.angle_gamma   90.00
#
_symmetry.space_group_name_H-M   'P 1'
#
loop_
_entity.id
_entity.type
_entity.pdbx_description
1 polymer ?
#
loop_
_entity_poly.entity_id
_entity_poly.type
_entity_poly.pdbx_seq_one_letter_code
_entity_poly.pdbx_strand_id
1 'polypeptide(L)' 'MSQATNQSWGGRFSEPTDAFVARFTASVNFDQRLARQDIQGSIAHATMLARVGVLTE' A
#
# COMPACT_ATOMS: atom_id res chain seq x y z
N MET A 1 -3.70 -15.22 -20.84
CA MET A 1 -2.90 -14.19 -20.11
C MET A 1 -3.88 -13.47 -19.18
N SER A 2 -4.04 -13.91 -17.94
CA SER A 2 -4.90 -13.21 -16.97
C SER A 2 -4.24 -11.88 -16.62
N GLN A 3 -4.89 -10.77 -16.96
CA GLN A 3 -4.49 -9.45 -16.47
C GLN A 3 -4.67 -9.46 -14.95
N ALA A 4 -3.55 -9.43 -14.23
CA ALA A 4 -3.57 -9.34 -12.77
C ALA A 4 -4.29 -8.04 -12.39
N THR A 5 -5.37 -8.15 -11.63
CA THR A 5 -5.99 -7.00 -10.96
C THR A 5 -4.93 -6.34 -10.09
N ASN A 6 -4.85 -5.01 -10.12
CA ASN A 6 -3.85 -4.28 -9.33
C ASN A 6 -4.15 -4.52 -7.83
N GLN A 7 -3.46 -5.49 -7.24
CA GLN A 7 -3.67 -5.96 -5.87
C GLN A 7 -3.30 -4.90 -4.82
N SER A 8 -2.47 -3.91 -5.18
CA SER A 8 -1.99 -2.87 -4.27
C SER A 8 -3.12 -1.99 -3.71
N TRP A 9 -4.23 -1.89 -4.43
CA TRP A 9 -5.44 -1.15 -4.05
C TRP A 9 -6.67 -2.05 -4.11
N GLY A 10 -6.53 -3.28 -3.60
CA GLY A 10 -7.54 -4.33 -3.73
C GLY A 10 -8.97 -3.86 -3.39
N GLY A 11 -9.89 -4.08 -4.33
CA GLY A 11 -11.33 -4.12 -4.07
C GLY A 11 -12.15 -2.89 -4.50
N ARG A 12 -13.02 -3.13 -5.50
CA ARG A 12 -14.41 -2.64 -5.71
C ARG A 12 -14.88 -3.04 -7.11
N PHE A 13 -13.93 -3.22 -8.02
CA PHE A 13 -14.15 -3.66 -9.41
C PHE A 13 -13.66 -5.11 -9.59
N SER A 14 -14.42 -5.89 -10.35
CA SER A 14 -14.06 -7.25 -10.76
C SER A 14 -13.06 -7.28 -11.91
N GLU A 15 -12.89 -6.15 -12.60
CA GLU A 15 -12.02 -6.01 -13.77
C GLU A 15 -10.69 -5.31 -13.40
N PRO A 16 -9.60 -5.64 -14.11
CA PRO A 16 -8.30 -5.00 -13.91
C PRO A 16 -8.36 -3.51 -14.28
N THR A 17 -7.66 -2.68 -13.51
CA THR A 17 -7.44 -1.27 -13.85
C THR A 17 -6.72 -1.18 -15.19
N ASP A 18 -7.19 -0.29 -16.07
CA ASP A 18 -6.53 -0.01 -17.34
C ASP A 18 -5.04 0.34 -17.13
N ALA A 19 -4.18 -0.21 -17.98
CA ALA A 19 -2.73 -0.10 -17.83
C ALA A 19 -2.21 1.33 -18.00
N PHE A 20 -2.88 2.17 -18.79
CA PHE A 20 -2.57 3.59 -18.88
C PHE A 20 -2.92 4.31 -17.58
N VAL A 21 -4.11 4.05 -17.03
CA VAL A 21 -4.54 4.65 -15.77
C VAL A 21 -3.59 4.26 -14.64
N ALA A 22 -3.21 2.99 -14.54
CA ALA A 22 -2.27 2.52 -13.52
C ALA A 22 -0.88 3.19 -13.60
N ARG A 23 -0.36 3.42 -14.81
CA ARG A 23 0.92 4.14 -14.99
C ARG A 23 0.78 5.63 -14.69
N PHE A 24 -0.32 6.24 -15.11
CA PHE A 24 -0.57 7.67 -14.90
C PHE A 24 -0.71 8.02 -13.42
N THR A 25 -1.33 7.16 -12.62
CA THR A 25 -1.53 7.39 -11.18
C THR A 25 -0.38 6.91 -10.30
N ALA A 26 0.61 6.18 -10.85
CA ALA A 26 1.72 5.67 -10.09
C ALA A 26 2.63 6.80 -9.56
N SER A 27 2.78 6.87 -8.24
CA SER A 27 3.59 7.89 -7.56
C SER A 27 4.98 7.42 -7.12
N VAL A 28 5.24 6.11 -7.20
CA VAL A 28 6.47 5.49 -6.65
C VAL A 28 7.76 6.16 -7.13
N ASN A 29 7.82 6.61 -8.38
CA ASN A 29 8.99 7.25 -8.96
C ASN A 29 9.42 8.52 -8.22
N PHE A 30 8.51 9.18 -7.49
CA PHE A 30 8.82 10.33 -6.64
C PHE A 30 8.68 10.03 -5.15
N ASP A 31 7.71 9.19 -4.75
CA ASP A 31 7.41 8.88 -3.34
C ASP A 31 8.43 7.95 -2.70
N GLN A 32 9.23 7.20 -3.46
CA GLN A 32 10.25 6.30 -2.91
C GLN A 32 11.20 6.98 -1.90
N ARG A 33 11.38 8.31 -2.00
CA ARG A 33 12.18 9.10 -1.04
C ARG A 33 11.60 9.12 0.37
N LEU A 34 10.31 8.79 0.53
CA LEU A 34 9.57 8.76 1.80
C LEU A 34 9.61 7.39 2.46
N ALA A 35 10.24 6.38 1.85
CA ALA A 35 10.24 5.01 2.35
C ALA A 35 10.76 4.90 3.81
N ARG A 36 11.73 5.74 4.19
CA ARG A 36 12.27 5.72 5.57
C ARG A 36 11.23 6.21 6.58
N GLN A 37 10.47 7.24 6.24
CA GLN A 37 9.41 7.80 7.06
C GLN A 37 8.24 6.82 7.18
N ASP A 38 7.89 6.16 6.08
CA ASP A 38 6.85 5.13 6.06
C ASP A 38 7.19 3.93 6.97
N ILE A 39 8.44 3.45 6.93
CA ILE A 39 8.92 2.39 7.83
C ILE A 39 8.87 2.85 9.30
N GLN A 40 9.36 4.06 9.59
CA GLN A 40 9.34 4.59 10.95
C GLN A 40 7.91 4.75 11.49
N GLY A 41 7.01 5.28 10.66
CA GLY A 41 5.59 5.41 10.99
C GLY A 41 4.93 4.06 11.21
N SER A 42 5.24 3.07 10.39
CA SER A 42 4.73 1.71 10.53
C SER A 42 5.17 1.04 11.84
N ILE A 43 6.45 1.18 12.22
CA ILE A 43 6.96 0.69 13.50
C ILE A 43 6.22 1.36 14.66
N ALA A 44 6.12 2.69 14.65
CA ALA A 44 5.44 3.44 15.71
C ALA A 44 3.96 3.03 15.83
N HIS A 45 3.28 2.83 14.69
CA HIS A 45 1.89 2.40 14.65
C HIS A 45 1.76 0.97 15.20
N ALA A 46 2.58 0.02 14.76
CA ALA A 46 2.56 -1.35 15.28
C ALA A 46 2.81 -1.39 16.79
N THR A 47 3.81 -0.64 17.30
CA THR A 47 4.06 -0.52 18.74
C THR A 47 2.87 0.05 19.49
N MET A 48 2.21 1.08 18.95
CA MET A 48 1.00 1.64 19.55
C MET A 48 -0.13 0.60 19.57
N LEU A 49 -0.35 -0.14 18.48
CA LEU A 49 -1.38 -1.17 18.38
C LEU A 49 -1.17 -2.31 19.38
N ALA A 50 0.08 -2.73 19.60
CA ALA A 50 0.42 -3.69 20.65
C ALA A 50 0.07 -3.13 22.05
N ARG A 51 0.42 -1.87 22.31
CA ARG A 51 0.14 -1.20 23.59
C ARG A 51 -1.36 -1.09 23.90
N VAL A 52 -2.21 -0.88 22.90
CA VAL A 52 -3.67 -0.80 23.09
C VAL A 52 -4.37 -2.16 23.00
N GLY A 53 -3.62 -3.25 22.83
CA GLY A 53 -4.15 -4.62 22.81
C GLY A 53 -4.89 -4.99 21.52
N VAL A 54 -4.68 -4.25 20.43
CA VAL A 54 -5.18 -4.63 19.10
C VAL A 54 -4.28 -5.68 18.45
N LEU A 55 -2.97 -5.56 18.66
CA LEU A 55 -1.98 -6.57 18.30
C LEU A 55 -1.41 -7.23 19.55
N THR A 56 -0.92 -8.46 19.41
CA THR A 56 -0.17 -9.19 20.44
C THR A 56 1.29 -9.32 20.01
N GLU A 57 2.17 -9.58 20.98
CA GLU A 57 3.57 -9.98 20.72
C GLU A 57 3.66 -11.35 20.02
#